data_AF-A0A3S1I7N4-F1
#
_entry.id   AF-A0A3S1I7N4-F1
#
_cell.length_a   1.000
_cell.length_b   1.000
_cell.length_c   1.000
_cell.angle_alpha   90.00
_cell.angle_beta   90.00
_cell.angle_gamma   90.00
#
_symmetry.space_group_name_H-M   'P 1'
#
loop_
_entity.id
_entity.type
_entity.pdbx_description
1 polymer ?
#
loop_
_entity_poly.entity_id
_entity_poly.type
_entity_poly.pdbx_seq_one_letter_code
_entity_poly.pdbx_strand_id
1 'polypeptide(L)' 'IRLDAEAGTLEVLVPAGDFALRRAADSDLIANEFGFGRELFAGFRQMVGRADHGASAFGNNVAELALQ' A
#
# COMPACT_ATOMS: atom_id res chain seq x y z
N ILE A 1 7.21 -2.15 18.03
CA ILE A 1 7.40 -1.08 17.03
C ILE A 1 7.95 0.14 17.75
N ARG A 2 8.91 0.86 17.15
CA ARG A 2 9.43 2.14 17.65
C ARG A 2 9.19 3.22 16.59
N LEU A 3 8.60 4.33 17.02
CA LEU A 3 8.49 5.55 16.23
C LEU A 3 9.43 6.58 16.85
N ASP A 4 10.33 7.14 16.05
CA ASP A 4 11.16 8.28 16.41
C ASP A 4 10.82 9.42 15.44
N ALA A 5 10.07 10.41 15.92
CA ALA A 5 9.64 11.52 15.09
C ALA A 5 10.75 12.54 14.85
N GLU A 6 11.76 12.63 15.74
CA GLU A 6 12.88 13.55 15.59
C GLU A 6 13.85 13.03 14.52
N ALA A 7 14.15 11.73 14.56
CA ALA A 7 14.97 11.07 13.54
C ALA A 7 14.19 10.69 12.27
N GLY A 8 12.86 10.71 12.32
CA GLY A 8 11.98 10.36 11.19
C GLY A 8 11.94 8.85 10.87
N THR A 9 12.06 7.99 11.88
CA THR A 9 12.15 6.53 11.68
C THR A 9 10.95 5.79 12.28
N LEU A 10 10.61 4.67 11.64
CA LEU A 10 9.63 3.71 12.11
C LEU A 10 10.21 2.30 11.99
N GLU A 11 10.42 1.62 13.12
CA GLU A 11 11.18 0.38 13.17
C GLU A 11 10.41 -0.76 13.85
N VAL A 12 10.60 -1.97 13.31
CA VAL A 12 10.17 -3.22 13.96
C VAL A 12 11.30 -3.70 14.86
N LEU A 13 11.04 -3.85 16.16
CA LEU A 13 12.05 -4.24 17.17
C LEU A 13 12.24 -5.77 17.21
N VAL A 14 12.65 -6.35 16.08
CA VAL A 14 12.93 -7.77 15.89
C VAL A 14 14.16 -7.89 14.99
N PRO A 15 15.06 -8.87 15.17
CA PRO A 15 16.13 -9.11 14.23
C PRO A 15 15.61 -9.27 12.79
N ALA A 16 16.29 -8.65 11.82
CA ALA A 16 15.84 -8.62 10.43
C ALA A 16 15.68 -10.02 9.82
N GLY A 17 16.59 -10.94 10.16
CA GLY A 17 16.51 -12.34 9.73
C GLY A 17 15.25 -13.04 10.24
N ASP A 18 14.96 -12.89 11.53
CA ASP A 18 13.75 -13.48 12.14
C ASP A 18 12.47 -12.87 11.56
N PHE A 19 12.48 -11.57 11.27
CA PHE A 19 11.34 -10.89 10.67
C PHE A 19 11.09 -11.35 9.23
N ALA A 20 12.15 -11.51 8.42
CA ALA A 20 12.06 -11.97 7.03
C ALA A 20 11.52 -13.40 6.90
N LEU A 21 11.68 -14.24 7.93
CA LEU A 21 11.17 -15.61 7.96
C LEU A 21 9.70 -15.72 8.36
N ARG A 22 9.08 -14.63 8.83
CA ARG A 22 7.67 -14.66 9.25
C ARG A 22 6.76 -14.78 8.04
N ARG A 23 5.78 -15.70 8.12
CA ARG A 23 4.66 -15.69 7.18
C ARG A 23 3.82 -14.43 7.39
N ALA A 24 3.47 -13.76 6.30
CA ALA A 24 2.47 -12.71 6.35
C ALA A 24 1.14 -13.27 6.90
N ALA A 25 0.46 -12.47 7.71
CA ALA A 25 -0.88 -12.83 8.19
C ALA A 25 -1.86 -12.81 7.01
N ASP A 26 -2.73 -13.81 6.96
CA ASP A 26 -3.88 -13.78 6.06
C ASP A 26 -4.94 -12.86 6.66
N SER A 27 -5.59 -12.05 5.83
CA SER A 27 -6.61 -11.09 6.25
C SER A 27 -7.84 -11.28 5.38
N ASP A 28 -8.96 -11.68 6.00
CA ASP A 28 -10.25 -11.70 5.33
C ASP A 28 -10.79 -10.27 5.21
N LEU A 29 -10.73 -9.74 3.99
CA LEU A 29 -11.19 -8.39 3.66
C LEU A 29 -12.46 -8.38 2.81
N ILE A 30 -13.16 -9.51 2.66
CA ILE A 30 -14.32 -9.63 1.75
C ILE A 30 -15.41 -8.61 2.09
N ALA A 31 -15.61 -8.32 3.38
CA ALA A 31 -16.59 -7.32 3.83
C ALA A 31 -16.31 -5.90 3.31
N ASN A 32 -15.08 -5.59 2.92
CA ASN A 32 -14.71 -4.28 2.36
C ASN A 32 -15.08 -4.14 0.87
N GLU A 33 -15.40 -5.24 0.18
CA GLU A 33 -15.67 -5.21 -1.25
C GLU A 33 -17.09 -4.76 -1.61
N PHE A 34 -18.04 -4.91 -0.68
CA PHE A 34 -19.48 -4.66 -0.92
C PHE A 34 -20.13 -3.87 0.20
N GLY A 35 -21.26 -3.21 -0.11
CA GLY A 35 -22.11 -2.46 0.80
C GLY A 35 -21.94 -0.95 0.66
N PHE A 36 -23.05 -0.22 0.72
CA PHE A 36 -23.09 1.25 0.59
C PHE A 36 -22.36 1.77 -0.68
N GLY A 37 -22.34 1.01 -1.77
CA GLY A 37 -21.73 1.41 -3.03
C GLY A 37 -20.22 1.19 -3.13
N ARG A 38 -19.58 0.50 -2.18
CA ARG A 38 -18.13 0.17 -2.24
C ARG A 38 -17.75 -0.63 -3.47
N GLU A 39 -18.66 -1.47 -3.92
CA GLU A 39 -18.61 -2.30 -5.13
C GLU A 39 -18.37 -1.45 -6.39
N LEU A 40 -18.88 -0.22 -6.44
CA LEU A 40 -18.65 0.72 -7.55
C LEU A 40 -17.19 1.16 -7.66
N PHE A 41 -16.41 1.00 -6.59
CA PHE A 41 -15.00 1.41 -6.50
C PHE A 41 -14.01 0.24 -6.53
N ALA A 42 -14.47 -0.99 -6.80
CA ALA A 42 -13.62 -2.18 -6.82
C ALA A 42 -12.42 -2.01 -7.78
N GLY A 43 -12.67 -1.52 -9.01
CA GLY A 43 -11.60 -1.27 -9.97
C GLY A 43 -10.56 -0.26 -9.48
N PHE A 44 -10.99 0.82 -8.82
CA PHE A 44 -10.08 1.84 -8.27
C PHE A 44 -9.19 1.27 -7.17
N ARG A 45 -9.72 0.45 -6.26
CA ARG A 45 -8.95 -0.19 -5.19
C ARG A 45 -7.88 -1.15 -5.72
N GLN A 46 -8.17 -1.84 -6.82
CA GLN A 46 -7.21 -2.75 -7.46
C GLN A 46 -6.11 -2.01 -8.23
N MET A 47 -6.37 -0.79 -8.70
CA MET A 47 -5.42 -0.01 -9.52
C MET A 47 -4.61 1.02 -8.74
N VAL A 48 -5.02 1.38 -7.52
CA VAL A 48 -4.42 2.48 -6.76
C VAL A 48 -2.92 2.29 -6.52
N GLY A 49 -2.15 3.33 -6.81
CA GLY A 49 -0.71 3.36 -6.58
C GLY A 49 -0.33 3.57 -5.11
N ARG A 50 0.99 3.55 -4.84
CA ARG A 50 1.54 3.78 -3.49
C ARG A 50 1.19 5.19 -2.98
N ALA A 51 1.02 5.32 -1.67
CA ALA A 51 0.64 6.58 -1.03
C ALA A 51 1.70 7.69 -1.18
N ASP A 52 2.99 7.34 -1.19
CA ASP A 52 4.10 8.29 -1.45
C ASP A 52 4.16 8.76 -2.91
N HIS A 53 3.38 8.15 -3.81
CA HIS A 53 3.14 8.63 -5.17
C HIS A 53 1.74 9.25 -5.35
N GLY A 54 1.05 9.58 -4.25
CA GLY A 54 -0.24 10.28 -4.27
C GLY A 54 -1.48 9.40 -4.33
N ALA A 55 -1.35 8.06 -4.21
CA ALA A 55 -2.47 7.11 -4.21
C ALA A 55 -3.46 7.30 -5.39
N SER A 56 -2.93 7.59 -6.58
CA SER A 56 -3.75 7.71 -7.79
C SER A 56 -4.10 6.34 -8.34
N ALA A 57 -5.37 6.14 -8.72
CA ALA A 57 -5.82 4.99 -9.51
C ALA A 57 -5.62 5.19 -11.03
N PHE A 58 -5.18 6.39 -11.42
CA PHE A 58 -4.85 6.73 -12.80
C PHE A 58 -3.33 6.88 -12.88
N GLY A 59 -2.65 5.93 -13.52
CA GLY A 59 -1.19 5.93 -13.65
C GLY A 59 -0.67 7.14 -14.43
N ASN A 60 0.54 7.58 -14.09
CA ASN A 60 1.28 8.62 -14.81
C ASN A 60 1.81 8.09 -16.15
N ASN A 61 0.94 7.89 -17.15
CA ASN A 61 1.37 7.63 -18.54
C ASN A 61 1.95 8.88 -19.22
N VAL A 62 2.19 9.98 -18.49
CA VAL A 62 2.80 11.20 -19.02
C VAL A 62 4.33 11.20 -18.93
N ALA A 63 4.95 10.30 -18.15
CA ALA A 63 6.42 10.24 -18.07
C ALA A 63 7.07 9.39 -19.18
N GLU A 64 6.31 8.50 -19.84
CA GLU A 64 6.85 7.61 -20.89
C GLU A 64 6.82 8.24 -22.30
N LEU A 65 6.13 9.37 -22.48
CA LEU A 65 6.14 10.15 -23.73
C LEU A 65 7.31 11.15 -23.83
N ALA A 66 8.17 11.24 -22.82
CA ALA A 66 9.35 12.11 -22.85
C ALA A 66 10.64 11.39 -23.33
N LEU A 67 10.54 10.11 -23.73
CA LEU A 67 11.65 9.30 -24.24
C LEU A 67 11.35 8.56 -25.55
N GLN A 68 10.36 9.06 -26.31
CA GLN A 68 10.27 8.85 -27.77
C GLN A 68 10.41 10.19 -28.47
#